data_AF-A0AAD3Y544-F1
#
_entry.id   AF-A0AAD3Y544-F1
#
_cell.length_a   1.000
_cell.length_b   1.000
_cell.length_c   1.000
_cell.angle_alpha   90.00
_cell.angle_beta   90.00
_cell.angle_gamma   90.00
#
_symmetry.space_group_name_H-M   'P 1'
#
loop_
_entity.id
_entity.type
_entity.pdbx_description
1 polymer ?
#
loop_
_entity_poly.entity_id
_entity_poly.type
_entity_poly.pdbx_seq_one_letter_code
_entity_poly.pdbx_strand_id
1 'polypeptide(L)'
;MGSEGPKNVMIHVTGFKKFRGVSENPTETIVSKLKDYVSRTGLPAGVTLGSCTVLETAGEGAFPSLCKILEAGVSNVDISSRESVIWLHLGVNSGTKICN
;
A
#
# COMPACT_ATOMS: atom_id res chain seq x y z
N MET A 1 36.90 -3.71 1.91
CA MET A 1 35.75 -4.38 1.28
C MET A 1 34.51 -3.85 1.97
N GLY A 2 33.91 -2.78 1.45
CA GLY A 2 32.79 -2.10 2.11
C GLY A 2 31.52 -2.93 1.97
N SER A 3 30.88 -3.25 3.09
CA SER A 3 29.53 -3.80 3.08
C SER A 3 28.59 -2.76 2.49
N GLU A 4 27.92 -3.07 1.39
CA GLU A 4 26.79 -2.26 0.96
C GLU A 4 25.76 -2.30 2.08
N GLY A 5 25.46 -1.15 2.68
CA GLY A 5 24.41 -1.04 3.69
C GLY A 5 23.05 -1.51 3.16
N PRO A 6 22.10 -1.83 4.04
CA PRO A 6 20.78 -2.33 3.63
C PRO A 6 20.12 -1.38 2.65
N LYS A 7 19.60 -1.93 1.54
CA LYS A 7 18.83 -1.14 0.56
C LYS A 7 17.57 -0.62 1.26
N ASN A 8 17.32 0.68 1.11
CA ASN A 8 16.10 1.29 1.59
C ASN A 8 14.91 0.78 0.75
N VAL A 9 13.82 0.40 1.40
CA VAL A 9 12.59 -0.11 0.79
C VAL A 9 11.45 0.79 1.23
N MET A 10 10.73 1.37 0.28
CA MET A 10 9.53 2.15 0.53
C MET A 10 8.30 1.35 0.11
N ILE A 11 7.32 1.21 0.99
CA ILE A 11 6.09 0.47 0.72
C ILE A 11 4.91 1.43 0.65
N HIS A 12 4.18 1.41 -0.47
CA HIS A 12 2.86 2.04 -0.57
C HIS A 12 1.78 0.98 -0.59
N VAL A 13 0.73 1.21 0.20
CA VAL A 13 -0.38 0.29 0.35
C VAL A 13 -1.67 0.97 -0.06
N THR A 14 -2.46 0.29 -0.90
CA THR A 14 -3.77 0.76 -1.31
C THR A 14 -4.82 -0.32 -1.07
N GLY A 15 -6.05 0.12 -0.84
CA GLY A 15 -7.23 -0.73 -0.69
C GLY A 15 -8.46 0.03 -1.12
N PHE A 16 -9.64 -0.54 -0.89
CA PHE A 16 -10.90 0.08 -1.31
C PHE A 16 -11.84 0.27 -0.12
N LYS A 17 -12.64 1.34 -0.17
CA LYS A 17 -13.81 1.47 0.68
C LYS A 17 -14.84 0.38 0.39
N LYS A 18 -15.86 0.31 1.23
CA LYS A 18 -17.10 -0.40 0.91
C LYS A 18 -17.70 0.08 -0.43
N PHE A 19 -18.23 -0.87 -1.18
CA PHE A 19 -18.92 -0.62 -2.45
C PHE A 19 -20.21 -1.45 -2.51
N ARG A 20 -21.04 -1.23 -3.54
CA ARG A 20 -22.35 -1.90 -3.64
C ARG A 20 -22.21 -3.42 -3.56
N GLY A 21 -22.88 -4.03 -2.59
CA GLY A 21 -22.85 -5.49 -2.35
C GLY A 21 -21.82 -5.95 -1.32
N VAL A 22 -20.95 -5.07 -0.82
CA VAL A 22 -19.96 -5.35 0.23
C VAL A 22 -20.17 -4.35 1.37
N SER A 23 -20.89 -4.75 2.42
CA SER A 23 -21.21 -3.90 3.57
C SER A 23 -19.96 -3.48 4.35
N GLU A 24 -18.95 -4.35 4.37
CA GLU A 24 -17.66 -4.12 5.00
C GLU A 24 -16.55 -4.63 4.08
N ASN A 25 -15.61 -3.76 3.74
CA ASN A 25 -14.45 -4.14 2.94
C ASN A 25 -13.25 -4.35 3.89
N PRO A 26 -12.72 -5.58 4.04
CA PRO A 26 -11.58 -5.84 4.92
C PRO A 26 -10.36 -4.98 4.57
N THR A 27 -10.19 -4.64 3.29
CA THR A 27 -9.03 -3.87 2.82
C THR A 27 -9.05 -2.42 3.32
N GLU A 28 -10.22 -1.81 3.51
CA GLU A 28 -10.36 -0.50 4.15
C GLU A 28 -9.78 -0.54 5.57
N THR A 29 -10.20 -1.56 6.35
CA THR A 29 -9.73 -1.73 7.73
C THR A 29 -8.23 -1.99 7.79
N ILE A 30 -7.70 -2.86 6.92
CA ILE A 30 -6.27 -3.19 6.88
C ILE A 30 -5.45 -1.94 6.59
N VAL A 31 -5.80 -1.18 5.54
CA VAL A 31 -5.05 0.00 5.12
C VAL A 31 -5.09 1.10 6.17
N SER A 32 -6.26 1.37 6.76
CA SER A 32 -6.39 2.38 7.81
C SER A 32 -5.60 1.99 9.07
N LYS A 33 -5.70 0.74 9.52
CA LYS A 33 -5.02 0.29 10.74
C LYS A 33 -3.52 0.08 10.56
N LEU A 34 -3.03 -0.21 9.35
CA LEU A 34 -1.62 -0.43 9.10
C LEU A 34 -0.78 0.81 9.45
N LYS A 35 -1.28 2.00 9.10
CA LYS A 35 -0.61 3.26 9.44
C LYS A 35 -0.47 3.44 10.97
N ASP A 36 -1.53 3.16 11.70
CA ASP A 36 -1.55 3.25 13.17
C ASP A 36 -0.72 2.15 13.85
N TYR A 37 -0.65 0.97 13.22
CA TYR A 37 0.21 -0.11 13.69
C TYR A 37 1.68 0.28 13.54
N VAL A 38 2.08 0.71 12.35
CA VAL A 38 3.47 1.12 12.04
C VAL A 38 3.93 2.29 12.90
N SER A 39 3.05 3.27 13.18
CA SER A 39 3.42 4.38 14.07
C SER A 39 3.73 3.94 15.51
N ARG A 40 3.11 2.85 15.97
CA ARG A 40 3.31 2.29 17.31
C ARG A 40 4.45 1.30 17.40
N THR A 41 4.62 0.45 16.39
CA THR A 41 5.59 -0.65 16.42
C THR A 41 6.89 -0.35 15.69
N GLY A 42 6.91 0.69 14.87
CA GLY A 42 7.99 0.95 13.92
C GLY A 42 8.03 -0.08 12.79
N LEU A 43 9.06 0.04 11.96
CA LEU A 43 9.40 -0.88 10.89
C LEU A 43 10.88 -1.30 11.03
N PRO A 44 11.27 -2.45 10.44
CA PRO A 44 12.67 -2.84 10.38
C PRO A 44 13.55 -1.75 9.74
N ALA A 45 14.83 -1.71 10.13
CA ALA A 45 15.79 -0.78 9.56
C ALA A 45 15.84 -0.92 8.02
N GLY A 46 15.82 0.23 7.33
CA GLY A 46 15.79 0.27 5.87
C GLY A 46 14.40 0.03 5.26
N VAL A 47 13.32 -0.07 6.05
CA VAL A 47 11.94 -0.15 5.52
C VAL A 47 11.13 1.05 5.98
N THR A 48 10.48 1.72 5.03
CA THR A 48 9.60 2.87 5.28
C THR A 48 8.21 2.63 4.71
N LEU A 49 7.20 3.17 5.39
CA LEU A 49 5.83 3.22 4.88
C LEU A 49 5.64 4.56 4.19
N GLY A 50 5.46 4.54 2.87
CA GLY A 50 5.27 5.75 2.07
C GLY A 50 3.85 6.29 2.19
N SER A 51 2.87 5.53 1.67
CA SER A 51 1.46 5.90 1.77
C SER A 51 0.56 4.72 2.10
N CYS A 52 -0.54 5.01 2.79
CA CYS A 52 -1.66 4.11 3.00
C CYS A 52 -2.91 4.84 2.50
N THR A 53 -3.46 4.41 1.37
CA THR A 53 -4.58 5.11 0.73
C THR A 53 -5.76 4.18 0.49
N VAL A 54 -6.93 4.59 0.98
CA VAL A 54 -8.19 3.91 0.70
C VAL A 54 -8.88 4.59 -0.48
N LEU A 55 -9.14 3.84 -1.54
CA LEU A 55 -9.77 4.31 -2.77
C LEU A 55 -11.30 4.22 -2.65
N GLU A 56 -12.02 5.23 -3.15
CA GLU A 56 -13.48 5.37 -2.96
C GLU A 56 -14.31 4.26 -3.63
N THR A 57 -13.90 3.80 -4.82
CA THR A 57 -14.67 2.83 -5.62
C THR A 57 -13.75 1.82 -6.28
N ALA A 58 -14.17 0.56 -6.40
CA ALA A 58 -13.47 -0.44 -7.20
C ALA A 58 -13.67 -0.22 -8.71
N GLY A 59 -12.72 -0.67 -9.53
CA GLY A 59 -12.78 -0.55 -10.99
C GLY A 59 -12.45 0.86 -11.50
N GLU A 60 -13.15 1.31 -12.55
CA GLU A 60 -12.87 2.57 -13.26
C GLU A 60 -12.86 3.81 -12.36
N GLY A 61 -13.74 3.88 -11.35
CA GLY A 61 -13.81 5.06 -10.48
C GLY A 61 -12.56 5.27 -9.61
N ALA A 62 -11.74 4.24 -9.39
CA ALA A 62 -10.45 4.37 -8.70
C ALA A 62 -9.29 4.68 -9.63
N PHE A 63 -9.41 4.41 -10.94
CA PHE A 63 -8.30 4.47 -11.89
C PHE A 63 -7.53 5.80 -11.85
N PRO A 64 -8.19 6.99 -11.89
CA PRO A 64 -7.48 8.26 -11.84
C PRO A 64 -6.68 8.46 -10.54
N SER A 65 -7.26 8.02 -9.42
CA SER A 65 -6.62 8.16 -8.11
C SER A 65 -5.44 7.20 -7.97
N LEU A 66 -5.59 5.97 -8.47
CA LEU A 66 -4.52 4.98 -8.48
C LEU A 66 -3.35 5.43 -9.34
N CYS A 67 -3.58 5.88 -10.59
CA CYS A 67 -2.54 6.41 -11.46
C CYS A 67 -1.74 7.52 -10.79
N LYS A 68 -2.42 8.50 -10.17
CA LYS A 68 -1.77 9.59 -9.45
C LYS A 68 -0.89 9.10 -8.29
N ILE A 69 -1.32 8.09 -7.55
CA ILE A 69 -0.55 7.50 -6.45
C ILE A 69 0.71 6.81 -6.98
N LEU A 70 0.57 6.04 -8.07
CA LEU A 70 1.69 5.35 -8.70
C LEU A 70 2.71 6.36 -9.24
N GLU A 71 2.27 7.40 -9.94
CA GLU A 71 3.13 8.46 -10.47
C GLU A 71 3.89 9.18 -9.34
N ALA A 72 3.21 9.54 -8.25
CA ALA A 72 3.82 10.18 -7.09
C ALA A 72 4.87 9.29 -6.39
N GLY A 73 4.70 7.96 -6.44
CA GLY A 73 5.63 7.00 -5.86
C GLY A 73 6.92 6.80 -6.67
N VAL A 74 6.91 7.06 -7.98
CA VAL A 74 8.10 6.94 -8.85
C VAL A 74 8.82 8.27 -9.04
N SER A 75 8.07 9.38 -9.11
CA SER A 75 8.63 10.71 -9.37
C SER A 75 9.52 11.26 -8.25
N ASN A 76 9.40 10.72 -7.03
CA ASN A 76 10.23 11.09 -5.88
C ASN A 76 11.46 10.17 -5.68
N VAL A 77 11.66 9.15 -6.51
CA VAL A 77 12.83 8.27 -6.40
C VAL A 77 13.97 8.92 -7.17
N ASP A 78 14.93 9.49 -6.45
CA ASP A 78 16.21 9.83 -7.06
C ASP A 78 16.86 8.52 -7.53
N ILE A 79 17.21 8.42 -8.81
CA ILE A 79 17.86 7.25 -9.41
C ILE A 79 19.20 6.95 -8.68
N SER A 80 19.78 7.96 -8.02
CA SER A 80 20.97 7.81 -7.18
C SER A 80 20.68 7.15 -5.81
N SER A 81 19.44 7.28 -5.31
CA SER A 81 18.97 6.61 -4.11
C SER A 81 18.65 5.15 -4.47
N ARG A 82 19.31 4.19 -3.82
CA ARG A 82 19.08 2.75 -4.02
C ARG A 82 17.73 2.29 -3.41
N GLU A 83 16.72 3.15 -3.46
CA GLU A 83 15.40 2.94 -2.88
C GLU A 83 14.58 2.00 -3.76
N SER A 84 14.16 0.87 -3.19
CA SER A 84 13.24 -0.05 -3.84
C SER A 84 11.81 0.32 -3.45
N VAL A 85 10.99 0.70 -4.43
CA VAL A 85 9.58 1.00 -4.21
C VAL A 85 8.75 -0.26 -4.40
N ILE A 86 7.97 -0.62 -3.38
CA ILE A 86 7.01 -1.72 -3.41
C ILE A 86 5.59 -1.13 -3.36
N TRP A 87 4.74 -1.60 -4.26
CA TRP A 87 3.31 -1.29 -4.25
C TRP A 87 2.50 -2.52 -3.89
N LEU A 88 1.72 -2.40 -2.83
CA LEU A 88 0.78 -3.42 -2.38
C LEU A 88 -0.65 -2.91 -2.58
N HIS A 89 -1.34 -3.46 -3.58
CA HIS A 89 -2.74 -3.15 -3.87
C HIS A 89 -3.64 -4.28 -3.39
N LEU A 90 -4.58 -3.97 -2.50
CA LEU A 90 -5.47 -4.94 -1.87
C LEU A 90 -6.88 -4.83 -2.45
N GLY A 91 -7.47 -5.97 -2.76
CA GLY A 91 -8.87 -6.10 -3.16
C GLY A 91 -9.59 -7.17 -2.34
N VAL A 92 -10.91 -7.02 -2.16
CA VAL A 92 -11.75 -8.03 -1.54
C VAL A 92 -12.28 -8.99 -2.60
N ASN A 93 -12.20 -10.29 -2.33
CA ASN A 93 -12.84 -11.32 -3.14
C ASN A 93 -13.94 -12.00 -2.33
N SER A 94 -15.19 -11.56 -2.51
CA SER A 94 -16.35 -12.09 -1.81
C SER A 94 -16.73 -13.53 -2.21
N GLY A 95 -16.12 -14.08 -3.26
CA GLY A 95 -16.36 -15.45 -3.72
C GLY A 95 -15.44 -16.50 -3.09
N THR A 96 -14.39 -16.09 -2.37
CA THR A 96 -13.45 -17.04 -1.75
C THR A 96 -14.01 -17.53 -0.42
N LYS A 97 -14.52 -18.77 -0.41
CA LYS A 97 -14.73 -19.49 0.84
C LYS A 97 -13.36 -19.80 1.44
N ILE A 98 -13.10 -19.31 2.64
CA ILE A 98 -12.02 -19.87 3.46
C ILE A 98 -12.51 -21.26 3.83
N CYS A 99 -11.87 -22.30 3.29
CA CYS A 99 -12.10 -23.66 3.74
C CYS A 99 -11.63 -23.73 5.20
N ASN A 100 -12.57 -23.89 6.13
CA ASN A 100 -12.29 -24.27 7.51
C ASN A 100 -12.12 -25.79 7.59
#